data_AF-A0AA96V449-F1
#
_entry.id   AF-A0AA96V449-F1
#
_cell.length_a   1.000
_cell.length_b   1.000
_cell.length_c   1.000
_cell.angle_alpha   90.00
_cell.angle_beta   90.00
_cell.angle_gamma   90.00
#
_symmetry.space_group_name_H-M   'P 1'
#
loop_
_entity.id
_entity.type
_entity.pdbx_description
1 polymer ?
#
loop_
_entity_poly.entity_id
_entity_poly.type
_entity_poly.pdbx_seq_one_letter_code
_entity_poly.pdbx_strand_id
1 'polypeptide(L)' 'MKTDINAFSKGVVTRGVIHPNLLDAELQNSYGVHTPGDLLNKMLTAGEFIKLQQKILEISGLDTTIEDDIEEAEN' A
#
# COMPACT_ATOMS: atom_id res chain seq x y z
N MET A 1 -7.28 7.69 19.87
CA MET A 1 -6.02 7.43 19.14
C MET A 1 -6.35 7.55 17.66
N LYS A 2 -5.87 8.58 16.95
CA LYS A 2 -6.01 8.59 15.49
C LYS A 2 -5.02 7.57 14.95
N THR A 3 -5.50 6.38 14.63
CA THR A 3 -4.74 5.43 13.83
C THR A 3 -4.46 6.13 12.51
N ASP A 4 -3.20 6.38 12.16
CA ASP A 4 -2.87 6.97 10.85
C ASP A 4 -3.15 5.91 9.78
N ILE A 5 -4.40 5.84 9.31
CA ILE A 5 -4.87 4.88 8.30
C ILE A 5 -3.95 4.92 7.07
N ASN A 6 -3.50 6.12 6.68
CA ASN A 6 -2.53 6.32 5.61
C ASN A 6 -1.14 5.70 5.87
N ALA A 7 -0.66 5.70 7.12
CA ALA A 7 0.61 5.08 7.49
C ALA A 7 0.46 3.55 7.64
N PHE A 8 -0.64 3.10 8.24
CA PHE A 8 -0.99 1.69 8.37
C PHE A 8 -1.14 1.02 6.99
N SER A 9 -1.96 1.57 6.11
CA SER A 9 -2.17 1.06 4.75
C SER A 9 -0.88 1.05 3.93
N LYS A 10 -0.02 2.08 4.03
CA LYS A 10 1.31 2.06 3.39
C LYS A 10 2.21 0.95 3.95
N GLY A 11 2.19 0.70 5.26
CA GLY A 11 2.95 -0.38 5.90
C GLY A 11 2.45 -1.77 5.49
N VAL A 12 1.14 -1.96 5.37
CA VAL A 12 0.52 -3.20 4.89
C VAL A 12 0.87 -3.46 3.42
N VAL A 13 0.68 -2.47 2.54
CA VAL A 13 1.00 -2.58 1.11
C VAL A 13 2.49 -2.86 0.87
N THR A 14 3.39 -2.14 1.54
CA THR A 14 4.84 -2.33 1.35
C THR A 14 5.36 -3.67 1.91
N ARG A 15 4.68 -4.28 2.89
CA ARG A 15 4.99 -5.64 3.37
C ARG A 15 4.32 -6.75 2.57
N GLY A 16 3.18 -6.49 1.92
CA GLY A 16 2.50 -7.46 1.07
C GLY A 16 3.26 -7.78 -0.23
N VAL A 17 4.16 -6.89 -0.67
CA VAL A 17 5.03 -7.13 -1.84
C VAL A 17 6.27 -7.92 -1.43
N ILE A 18 6.20 -9.25 -1.60
CA ILE A 18 7.32 -10.18 -1.33
C ILE A 18 8.39 -10.12 -2.42
N HIS A 19 8.00 -9.91 -3.68
CA HIS A 19 8.93 -9.73 -4.79
C HIS A 19 8.44 -8.65 -5.75
N PRO A 20 9.29 -7.67 -6.13
CA PRO A 20 10.65 -7.47 -5.62
C PRO A 20 10.65 -6.98 -4.17
N ASN A 21 11.74 -7.24 -3.42
CA ASN A 21 11.83 -6.82 -2.03
C ASN A 21 11.94 -5.29 -1.93
N LEU A 22 10.86 -4.62 -1.53
CA LEU A 22 10.84 -3.15 -1.46
C LEU A 22 11.74 -2.57 -0.36
N LEU A 23 12.20 -3.39 0.60
CA LEU A 23 13.18 -3.01 1.63
C LEU A 23 14.64 -3.19 1.16
N ASP A 24 14.85 -3.69 -0.06
CA ASP A 24 16.19 -3.87 -0.63
C ASP A 24 16.85 -2.52 -0.94
N ALA A 25 17.99 -2.26 -0.31
CA ALA A 25 18.71 -1.01 -0.44
C ALA A 25 19.36 -0.85 -1.83
N GLU A 26 19.79 -1.93 -2.49
CA GLU A 26 20.34 -1.85 -3.84
C GLU A 26 19.24 -1.51 -4.84
N LEU A 27 18.05 -2.12 -4.68
CA LEU A 27 16.87 -1.81 -5.49
C LEU A 27 16.42 -0.35 -5.28
N GLN A 28 16.27 0.10 -4.03
CA GLN A 28 15.92 1.51 -3.74
C GLN A 28 16.93 2.49 -4.34
N ASN A 29 18.23 2.22 -4.20
CA ASN A 29 19.29 3.04 -4.80
C ASN A 29 19.23 3.03 -6.35
N SER A 30 18.93 1.89 -6.98
CA SER A 30 18.80 1.80 -8.44
C SER A 30 17.64 2.64 -9.01
N TYR A 31 16.61 2.90 -8.21
CA TYR A 31 15.49 3.79 -8.53
C TYR A 31 15.66 5.23 -8.01
N GLY A 32 16.78 5.52 -7.31
CA GLY A 32 17.07 6.85 -6.75
C GLY A 32 16.13 7.26 -5.60
N VAL A 33 15.68 6.31 -4.79
CA VAL A 33 14.77 6.51 -3.66
C VAL A 33 15.34 5.93 -2.36
N HIS A 34 14.76 6.31 -1.22
CA HIS A 34 15.18 5.84 0.11
C HIS A 34 14.02 5.33 0.98
N THR A 35 12.84 5.14 0.39
CA THR A 35 11.70 4.52 1.08
C THR A 35 10.98 3.50 0.17
N PRO A 36 10.41 2.42 0.74
CA PRO A 36 9.58 1.46 0.01
C PRO A 36 8.35 2.09 -0.67
N GLY A 37 7.80 3.16 -0.08
CA GLY A 37 6.64 3.88 -0.63
C GLY A 37 7.00 4.68 -1.88
N ASP A 38 8.16 5.36 -1.86
CA ASP A 38 8.66 6.09 -3.04
C ASP A 38 9.08 5.13 -4.14
N LEU A 39 9.62 3.95 -3.79
CA LEU A 39 9.90 2.88 -4.74
C LEU A 39 8.62 2.39 -5.44
N LEU A 40 7.54 2.13 -4.71
CA LEU A 40 6.24 1.79 -5.32
C LEU A 40 5.72 2.89 -6.25
N ASN A 41 5.81 4.16 -5.84
CA ASN A 41 5.42 5.30 -6.66
C ASN A 41 6.30 5.49 -7.93
N LYS A 42 7.52 4.94 -7.94
CA LYS A 42 8.41 4.90 -9.12
C LYS A 42 8.13 3.71 -10.02
N MET A 43 7.68 2.58 -9.45
CA MET A 43 7.45 1.33 -10.17
C MET A 43 6.05 1.24 -10.79
N LEU A 44 5.05 1.87 -10.18
CA LEU A 44 3.65 1.73 -10.54
C LEU A 44 3.02 3.08 -10.92
N THR A 45 2.12 3.06 -11.90
CA THR A 45 1.17 4.17 -12.09
C THR A 45 0.17 4.22 -10.94
N ALA A 46 -0.48 5.37 -10.75
CA ALA A 46 -1.48 5.55 -9.69
C ALA A 46 -2.61 4.49 -9.74
N GLY A 47 -3.05 4.09 -10.94
CA GLY A 47 -4.07 3.05 -11.11
C GLY A 47 -3.58 1.63 -10.77
N GLU A 48 -2.30 1.33 -10.99
CA GLU A 48 -1.71 0.04 -10.60
C GLU A 48 -1.45 -0.02 -9.08
N PHE A 49 -1.05 1.09 -8.47
CA PHE A 49 -0.91 1.20 -7.02
C PHE A 49 -2.25 0.93 -6.31
N ILE A 50 -3.36 1.51 -6.79
CA ILE A 50 -4.71 1.27 -6.25
C ILE A 50 -5.09 -0.21 -6.35
N LYS A 51 -4.85 -0.85 -7.50
CA LYS A 51 -5.13 -2.30 -7.67
C LYS A 51 -4.30 -3.18 -6.76
N LEU A 52 -3.01 -2.85 -6.59
CA LEU A 52 -2.12 -3.55 -5.66
C LEU A 52 -2.60 -3.40 -4.21
N GLN A 53 -3.00 -2.18 -3.82
CA GLN A 53 -3.53 -1.88 -2.49
C GLN A 53 -4.78 -2.71 -2.20
N GLN A 54 -5.77 -2.68 -3.09
CA GLN A 54 -6.99 -3.49 -2.99
C GLN A 54 -6.63 -4.98 -2.83
N LYS A 55 -5.78 -5.52 -3.70
CA LYS A 55 -5.46 -6.96 -3.65
C LYS A 55 -4.73 -7.38 -2.38
N ILE A 56 -3.90 -6.52 -1.80
CA ILE A 56 -3.22 -6.80 -0.53
C ILE A 56 -4.22 -6.74 0.64
N LEU A 57 -5.18 -5.82 0.63
CA LEU A 57 -6.22 -5.71 1.66
C LEU A 57 -7.19 -6.91 1.61
N GLU A 58 -7.60 -7.34 0.41
CA GLU A 58 -8.34 -8.59 0.16
C GLU A 58 -7.64 -9.80 0.79
N ILE A 59 -6.37 -10.02 0.44
CA ILE A 59 -5.56 -11.14 0.92
C ILE A 59 -5.31 -11.06 2.44
N SER A 60 -5.27 -9.84 2.99
CA SER A 60 -5.10 -9.61 4.44
C SER A 60 -6.38 -9.79 5.25
N GLY A 61 -7.53 -10.00 4.59
CA GLY A 61 -8.85 -10.04 5.25
C GLY A 61 -9.30 -8.68 5.80
N LEU A 62 -8.83 -7.59 5.20
CA LEU A 62 -9.12 -6.21 5.62
C LEU A 62 -10.07 -5.45 4.67
N ASP A 63 -10.42 -6.00 3.51
CA ASP A 63 -11.32 -5.33 2.53
C ASP A 63 -12.69 -4.98 3.12
N THR A 64 -13.24 -5.82 4.01
CA THR A 64 -14.55 -5.55 4.65
C THR A 64 -14.56 -4.24 5.44
N THR A 65 -13.41 -3.70 5.85
CA THR A 65 -13.33 -2.42 6.57
C THR A 65 -13.40 -1.17 5.67
N ILE A 66 -13.42 -1.33 4.34
CA ILE A 66 -13.55 -0.19 3.40
C ILE A 66 -14.97 -0.08 2.83
N GLU A 67 -15.71 -1.18 2.68
CA GLU A 67 -17.10 -1.12 2.23
C GLU A 67 -18.03 -0.56 3.33
N ASP A 68 -17.86 -0.98 4.59
CA ASP A 68 -18.63 -0.47 5.74
C ASP A 68 -18.45 1.06 5.96
N ASP A 69 -17.23 1.58 5.75
CA ASP A 69 -16.89 3.02 5.90
C ASP A 69 -17.51 3.90 4.79
N ILE A 70 -18.01 3.32 3.69
CA ILE A 70 -18.65 4.05 2.58
C ILE A 70 -20.17 4.18 2.79
N GLU A 71 -20.85 3.16 3.36
CA GLU A 71 -22.29 3.26 3.66
C GLU A 71 -22.61 4.25 4.80
N GLU A 72 -21.68 4.49 5.75
CA GLU A 72 -21.89 5.46 6.83
C GLU A 72 -21.75 6.93 6.36
N ALA A 73 -21.33 7.18 5.12
CA ALA A 73 -21.26 8.52 4.52
C ALA A 73 -22.55 8.94 3.78
N GLU A 74 -23.53 8.04 3.60
CA GLU A 74 -24.78 8.30 2.88
C GLU A 74 -26.04 8.34 3.79
N ASN A 75 -25.88 8.34 5.12
CA ASN A 75 -26.98 8.41 6.12
C ASN A 75 -26.94 9.68 7.01
#